data_AF-A0A7R9V4F9-F1
#
_entry.id   AF-A0A7R9V4F9-F1
#
_cell.length_a   1.000
_cell.length_b   1.000
_cell.length_c   1.000
_cell.angle_alpha   90.00
_cell.angle_beta   90.00
_cell.angle_gamma   90.00
#
_symmetry.space_group_name_H-M   'P 1'
#
loop_
_entity.id
_entity.type
_entity.pdbx_description
1 polymer ?
#
loop_
_entity_poly.entity_id
_entity_poly.type
_entity_poly.pdbx_seq_one_letter_code
_entity_poly.pdbx_strand_id
1 'polypeptide(L)'
;SSVWRVLGRASASGSGSAPNSQPGDGGAGDNAASRRAAVQEQVDRAAKLLDDMLEEVMSELFADQAAEYIAPAGQAGCDGPLSEADAVRGAVVRRIEFLDANFLAALNGYIEAAAREGRSGGPGDLLPLLEMLRDEVLSQVALRLPPAARVLSAALHCTNKDERVGVLRTSMRGGKGDVPGCGASGLATAAAQFIDDMEEQDVIADRRLLARLCLIREEVRWLSLEGGFTGGTVGSTSSAGGAGDRIWAADGDGAPAAGAVPSASGPKPQPSQAADEDTAAFFFRSNVPQRPVAFINQLVAVSDPVARVGLLSRAFCEDWDGAAPRQAPQRGMPAGGGSKPQPDWVRPGRFMSTLAAVMQGVGGEEGSGGDGGGAPLR
;
A
#
# COMPACT_ATOMS: atom_id res chain seq x y z
N SER A 1 11.02 -9.98 4.80
CA SER A 1 11.29 -10.54 3.45
C SER A 1 10.08 -10.53 2.50
N SER A 2 8.83 -10.67 2.94
CA SER A 2 7.65 -10.74 2.02
C SER A 2 7.13 -9.41 1.45
N VAL A 3 7.28 -8.28 2.16
CA VAL A 3 6.70 -6.97 1.76
C VAL A 3 7.34 -6.40 0.48
N TRP A 4 8.65 -6.55 0.35
CA TRP A 4 9.41 -6.08 -0.82
C TRP A 4 9.12 -6.91 -2.08
N ARG A 5 8.76 -8.19 -1.93
CA ARG A 5 8.32 -9.03 -3.05
C ARG A 5 7.00 -8.55 -3.66
N VAL A 6 6.15 -7.86 -2.90
CA VAL A 6 4.87 -7.31 -3.38
C VAL A 6 5.07 -5.94 -4.02
N LEU A 7 5.86 -5.05 -3.39
CA LEU A 7 6.18 -3.72 -3.93
C LEU A 7 7.04 -3.79 -5.19
N GLY A 8 8.00 -4.72 -5.28
CA GLY A 8 8.79 -4.93 -6.49
C GLY A 8 7.97 -5.50 -7.66
N ARG A 9 6.91 -6.26 -7.38
CA ARG A 9 6.05 -6.88 -8.41
C ARG A 9 4.99 -5.92 -8.97
N ALA A 10 4.59 -4.92 -8.18
CA ALA A 10 3.69 -3.85 -8.65
C ALA A 10 4.32 -3.02 -9.78
N SER A 11 5.64 -2.76 -9.70
CA SER A 11 6.40 -2.05 -10.76
C SER A 11 6.59 -2.89 -12.04
N ALA A 12 6.59 -4.21 -11.94
CA ALA A 12 6.82 -5.13 -13.05
C ALA A 12 5.54 -5.60 -13.80
N SER A 13 4.35 -5.10 -13.42
CA SER A 13 3.07 -5.59 -14.00
C SER A 13 2.49 -4.71 -15.13
N GLY A 14 3.22 -3.69 -15.58
CA GLY A 14 2.83 -2.87 -16.72
C GLY A 14 3.06 -3.56 -18.07
N SER A 15 2.05 -4.27 -18.56
CA SER A 15 1.69 -4.52 -19.99
C SER A 15 1.31 -5.97 -20.29
N GLY A 16 0.02 -6.26 -20.12
CA GLY A 16 -0.57 -7.54 -20.50
C GLY A 16 -2.05 -7.40 -20.88
N SER A 17 -2.43 -6.33 -21.60
CA SER A 17 -3.74 -6.27 -22.24
C SER A 17 -3.74 -7.17 -23.47
N ALA A 18 -4.50 -8.27 -23.39
CA ALA A 18 -4.81 -9.12 -24.54
C ALA A 18 -5.70 -8.34 -25.53
N PRO A 19 -5.33 -8.23 -26.82
CA PRO A 19 -6.26 -7.74 -27.82
C PRO A 19 -7.17 -8.87 -28.30
N ASN A 20 -8.45 -8.47 -28.41
CA ASN A 20 -9.55 -9.19 -29.03
C ASN A 20 -9.16 -9.75 -30.40
N SER A 21 -9.58 -10.98 -30.67
CA SER A 21 -9.19 -11.79 -31.81
C SER A 21 -9.72 -11.24 -33.13
N GLN A 22 -8.82 -10.74 -33.96
CA GLN A 22 -9.01 -10.59 -35.41
C GLN A 22 -7.98 -11.49 -36.11
N PRO A 23 -8.36 -12.31 -37.12
CA PRO A 23 -7.44 -13.23 -37.76
C PRO A 23 -6.61 -12.46 -38.78
N GLY A 24 -5.38 -12.12 -38.40
CA GLY A 24 -4.34 -11.56 -39.27
C GLY A 24 -3.04 -12.31 -39.01
N ASP A 25 -2.83 -13.35 -39.80
CA ASP A 25 -1.69 -14.28 -39.80
C ASP A 25 -0.41 -13.57 -40.30
N GLY A 26 0.73 -13.72 -39.59
CA GLY A 26 2.06 -13.40 -40.15
C GLY A 26 3.13 -12.66 -39.32
N GLY A 27 2.97 -12.35 -38.02
CA GLY A 27 3.95 -11.45 -37.32
C GLY A 27 4.31 -11.73 -35.85
N ALA A 28 3.96 -12.87 -35.27
CA ALA A 28 4.12 -13.12 -33.83
C ALA A 28 5.50 -13.69 -33.40
N GLY A 29 6.24 -14.33 -34.32
CA GLY A 29 7.50 -15.03 -34.00
C GLY A 29 8.67 -14.09 -33.68
N ASP A 30 8.82 -13.02 -34.45
CA ASP A 30 9.97 -12.10 -34.32
C ASP A 30 9.91 -11.28 -33.02
N ASN A 31 8.71 -10.96 -32.55
CA ASN A 31 8.50 -10.25 -31.29
C ASN A 31 8.85 -11.11 -30.07
N ALA A 32 8.64 -12.43 -30.12
CA ALA A 32 8.99 -13.30 -29.00
C ALA A 32 10.50 -13.52 -28.89
N ALA A 33 11.19 -13.70 -30.02
CA ALA A 33 12.64 -13.82 -30.06
C ALA A 33 13.33 -12.51 -29.64
N SER A 34 12.84 -11.37 -30.13
CA SER A 34 13.35 -10.04 -29.75
C SER A 34 13.16 -9.75 -28.25
N ARG A 35 12.00 -10.09 -27.67
CA ARG A 35 11.77 -9.97 -26.22
C ARG A 35 12.71 -10.85 -25.39
N ARG A 36 12.98 -12.08 -25.82
CA ARG A 36 13.93 -12.97 -25.13
C ARG A 36 15.36 -12.43 -25.18
N ALA A 37 15.77 -11.89 -26.33
CA ALA A 37 17.08 -11.26 -26.45
C ALA A 37 17.23 -10.03 -25.54
N ALA A 38 16.19 -9.18 -25.45
CA ALA A 38 16.19 -8.03 -24.56
C ALA A 38 16.25 -8.42 -23.08
N VAL A 39 15.53 -9.48 -22.68
CA VAL A 39 15.60 -10.01 -21.31
C VAL A 39 16.99 -10.60 -21.03
N GLN A 40 17.60 -11.31 -21.99
CA GLN A 40 18.94 -11.85 -21.84
C GLN A 40 19.98 -10.74 -21.65
N GLU A 41 19.92 -9.67 -22.46
CA GLU A 41 20.83 -8.54 -22.33
C GLU A 41 20.70 -7.84 -20.97
N GLN A 42 19.47 -7.73 -20.44
CA GLN A 42 19.23 -7.17 -19.10
C GLN A 42 19.82 -8.06 -18.01
N VAL A 43 19.69 -9.39 -18.12
CA VAL A 43 20.29 -10.35 -17.18
C VAL A 43 21.82 -10.28 -17.23
N ASP A 44 22.41 -10.25 -18.43
CA ASP A 44 23.86 -10.18 -18.60
C ASP A 44 24.42 -8.87 -18.02
N ARG A 45 23.69 -7.76 -18.17
CA ARG A 45 24.04 -6.47 -17.56
C ARG A 45 23.98 -6.52 -16.04
N ALA A 46 22.92 -7.12 -15.48
CA ALA A 46 22.77 -7.28 -14.04
C ALA A 46 23.86 -8.17 -13.44
N ALA A 47 24.23 -9.26 -14.13
CA ALA A 47 25.33 -10.15 -13.76
C ALA A 47 26.66 -9.40 -13.73
N LYS A 48 26.96 -8.64 -14.80
CA LYS A 48 28.19 -7.83 -14.85
C LYS A 48 28.26 -6.80 -13.72
N LEU A 49 27.15 -6.11 -13.43
CA LEU A 49 27.09 -5.16 -12.31
C LEU A 49 27.31 -5.84 -10.95
N LEU A 50 26.80 -7.05 -10.78
CA LEU A 50 27.01 -7.85 -9.57
C LEU A 50 28.49 -8.23 -9.42
N ASP A 51 29.12 -8.72 -10.49
CA ASP A 51 30.54 -9.07 -10.50
C ASP A 51 31.41 -7.85 -10.18
N ASP A 52 31.14 -6.70 -10.81
CA ASP A 52 31.85 -5.44 -10.55
C ASP A 52 31.68 -4.99 -9.08
N MET A 53 30.51 -5.22 -8.47
CA MET A 53 30.26 -4.91 -7.05
C MET A 53 31.03 -5.85 -6.13
N LEU A 54 31.01 -7.15 -6.41
CA LEU A 54 31.71 -8.15 -5.61
C LEU A 54 33.23 -7.98 -5.68
N GLU A 55 33.77 -7.72 -6.87
CA GLU A 55 35.20 -7.45 -7.06
C GLU A 55 35.63 -6.20 -6.28
N GLU A 56 34.82 -5.14 -6.30
CA GLU A 56 35.11 -3.93 -5.53
C GLU A 56 35.08 -4.18 -4.02
N VAL A 57 34.04 -4.85 -3.51
CA VAL A 57 33.96 -5.17 -2.08
C VAL A 57 35.14 -6.04 -1.65
N MET A 58 35.46 -7.08 -2.41
CA MET A 58 36.63 -7.91 -2.13
C MET A 58 37.93 -7.09 -2.19
N SER A 59 38.10 -6.23 -3.18
CA SER A 59 39.29 -5.38 -3.31
C SER A 59 39.43 -4.41 -2.14
N GLU A 60 38.34 -3.80 -1.65
CA GLU A 60 38.38 -2.91 -0.49
C GLU A 60 38.73 -3.68 0.79
N LEU A 61 38.16 -4.87 0.99
CA LEU A 61 38.49 -5.73 2.13
C LEU A 61 39.94 -6.23 2.10
N PHE A 62 40.47 -6.58 0.92
CA PHE A 62 41.87 -6.96 0.76
C PHE A 62 42.82 -5.78 0.96
N ALA A 63 42.46 -4.59 0.46
CA ALA A 63 43.26 -3.39 0.65
C ALA A 63 43.35 -3.02 2.13
N ASP A 64 42.26 -3.16 2.89
CA ASP A 64 42.23 -2.89 4.33
C ASP A 64 43.07 -3.90 5.13
N GLN A 65 42.94 -5.20 4.85
CA GLN A 65 43.78 -6.24 5.46
C GLN A 65 45.27 -6.05 5.15
N ALA A 66 45.60 -5.66 3.91
CA ALA A 66 46.97 -5.36 3.52
C ALA A 66 47.50 -4.09 4.22
N ALA A 67 46.66 -3.07 4.37
CA ALA A 67 47.00 -1.86 5.11
C ALA A 67 47.24 -2.15 6.60
N GLU A 68 46.44 -3.00 7.22
CA GLU A 68 46.65 -3.48 8.60
C GLU A 68 47.99 -4.20 8.75
N TYR A 69 48.38 -5.02 7.77
CA TYR A 69 49.66 -5.74 7.79
C TYR A 69 50.88 -4.82 7.61
N ILE A 70 50.75 -3.75 6.82
CA ILE A 70 51.84 -2.80 6.52
C ILE A 70 51.96 -1.73 7.61
N ALA A 71 50.87 -1.36 8.27
CA ALA A 71 50.86 -0.32 9.29
C ALA A 71 51.66 -0.77 10.54
N PRO A 72 52.69 -0.03 10.97
CA PRO A 72 53.43 -0.37 12.18
C PRO A 72 52.50 -0.28 13.39
N ALA A 73 52.58 -1.28 14.27
CA ALA A 73 51.79 -1.38 15.51
C ALA A 73 51.92 -0.09 16.34
N GLY A 74 50.93 0.81 16.21
CA GLY A 74 50.93 2.12 16.86
C GLY A 74 50.50 3.29 15.97
N GLN A 75 50.33 3.08 14.66
CA GLN A 75 49.94 4.14 13.72
C GLN A 75 48.72 3.76 12.86
N ALA A 76 47.78 3.02 13.44
CA ALA A 76 46.44 2.91 12.87
C ALA A 76 45.79 4.30 12.95
N GLY A 77 45.34 4.81 11.81
CA GLY A 77 44.53 6.02 11.74
C GLY A 77 43.28 5.91 12.62
N CYS A 78 42.64 7.05 12.84
CA CYS A 78 41.46 7.20 13.71
C CYS A 78 40.20 6.44 13.27
N ASP A 79 40.24 5.75 12.13
CA ASP A 79 39.15 4.91 11.63
C ASP A 79 39.63 3.46 11.71
N GLY A 80 38.93 2.62 12.49
CA GLY A 80 39.27 1.20 12.66
C GLY A 80 39.16 0.40 11.35
N PRO A 81 39.41 -0.92 11.39
CA PRO A 81 39.30 -1.77 10.19
C PRO A 81 37.92 -1.58 9.55
N LEU A 82 37.90 -1.44 8.21
CA LEU A 82 36.68 -1.31 7.44
C LEU A 82 35.83 -2.56 7.65
N SER A 83 34.64 -2.37 8.20
CA SER A 83 33.68 -3.46 8.34
C SER A 83 33.24 -3.95 6.97
N GLU A 84 33.00 -5.25 6.83
CA GLU A 84 32.42 -5.86 5.63
C GLU A 84 31.13 -5.14 5.19
N ALA A 85 30.32 -4.72 6.17
CA ALA A 85 29.10 -3.96 5.92
C ALA A 85 29.35 -2.56 5.32
N ASP A 86 30.45 -1.91 5.67
CA ASP A 86 30.78 -0.57 5.18
C ASP A 86 31.33 -0.62 3.75
N ALA A 87 32.13 -1.64 3.41
CA ALA A 87 32.57 -1.92 2.05
C ALA A 87 31.37 -2.22 1.13
N VAL A 88 30.45 -3.11 1.58
CA VAL A 88 29.21 -3.41 0.84
C VAL A 88 28.37 -2.14 0.65
N ARG A 89 28.18 -1.34 1.69
CA ARG A 89 27.47 -0.05 1.61
C ARG A 89 28.11 0.88 0.58
N GLY A 90 29.43 1.03 0.60
CA GLY A 90 30.17 1.87 -0.35
C GLY A 90 29.94 1.44 -1.80
N ALA A 91 30.07 0.14 -2.07
CA ALA A 91 29.87 -0.42 -3.40
C ALA A 91 28.44 -0.23 -3.93
N VAL A 92 27.43 -0.44 -3.08
CA VAL A 92 26.02 -0.26 -3.44
C VAL A 92 25.70 1.22 -3.69
N VAL A 93 26.12 2.13 -2.80
CA VAL A 93 25.82 3.56 -2.93
C VAL A 93 26.38 4.15 -4.23
N ARG A 94 27.58 3.71 -4.65
CA ARG A 94 28.20 4.15 -5.92
C ARG A 94 27.42 3.69 -7.16
N ARG A 95 26.69 2.57 -7.08
CA ARG A 95 26.01 1.94 -8.24
C ARG A 95 24.48 1.95 -8.17
N ILE A 96 23.91 2.53 -7.12
CA ILE A 96 22.47 2.50 -6.85
C ILE A 96 21.62 3.09 -7.99
N GLU A 97 22.15 4.05 -8.74
CA GLU A 97 21.47 4.68 -9.89
C GLU A 97 21.40 3.76 -11.12
N PHE A 98 22.27 2.76 -11.19
CA PHE A 98 22.33 1.78 -12.27
C PHE A 98 21.58 0.48 -11.95
N LEU A 99 21.03 0.34 -10.75
CA LEU A 99 20.25 -0.83 -10.37
C LEU A 99 18.87 -0.77 -11.03
N ASP A 100 18.53 -1.83 -11.77
CA ASP A 100 17.24 -1.98 -12.42
C ASP A 100 16.34 -2.98 -11.66
N ALA A 101 15.09 -3.13 -12.12
CA ALA A 101 14.14 -4.06 -11.52
C ALA A 101 14.57 -5.53 -11.64
N ASN A 102 15.43 -5.86 -12.63
CA ASN A 102 15.90 -7.21 -12.89
C ASN A 102 17.10 -7.59 -12.02
N PHE A 103 17.86 -6.61 -11.55
CA PHE A 103 19.04 -6.82 -10.71
C PHE A 103 18.71 -7.64 -9.47
N LEU A 104 17.65 -7.30 -8.74
CA LEU A 104 17.24 -8.07 -7.56
C LEU A 104 16.81 -9.50 -7.92
N ALA A 105 16.22 -9.73 -9.10
CA ALA A 105 15.88 -11.07 -9.54
C ALA A 105 17.14 -11.90 -9.83
N ALA A 106 18.12 -11.29 -10.53
CA ALA A 106 19.42 -11.91 -10.77
C ALA A 106 20.13 -12.21 -9.44
N LEU A 107 20.25 -11.24 -8.54
CA LEU A 107 20.89 -11.40 -7.22
C LEU A 107 20.27 -12.54 -6.41
N ASN A 108 18.94 -12.65 -6.37
CA ASN A 108 18.28 -13.77 -5.71
C ASN A 108 18.61 -15.11 -6.38
N GLY A 109 18.72 -15.14 -7.71
CA GLY A 109 19.19 -16.32 -8.46
C GLY A 109 20.62 -16.72 -8.09
N TYR A 110 21.54 -15.75 -7.94
CA TYR A 110 22.91 -16.01 -7.48
C TYR A 110 22.94 -16.53 -6.05
N ILE A 111 22.14 -15.97 -5.14
CA ILE A 111 22.00 -16.47 -3.76
C ILE A 111 21.52 -17.92 -3.76
N GLU A 112 20.49 -18.25 -4.57
CA GLU A 112 19.98 -19.62 -4.68
C GLU A 112 21.00 -20.59 -5.29
N ALA A 113 21.78 -20.15 -6.28
CA ALA A 113 22.86 -20.93 -6.89
C ALA A 113 23.99 -21.19 -5.88
N ALA A 114 24.44 -20.15 -5.17
CA ALA A 114 25.46 -20.26 -4.12
C ALA A 114 25.00 -21.17 -2.97
N ALA A 115 23.73 -21.07 -2.57
CA ALA A 115 23.15 -21.95 -1.56
C ALA A 115 23.07 -23.42 -2.02
N ARG A 116 22.86 -23.67 -3.31
CA ARG A 116 22.87 -25.03 -3.90
C ARG A 116 24.26 -25.65 -3.96
N GLU A 117 25.29 -24.85 -4.23
CA GLU A 117 26.66 -25.33 -4.38
C GLU A 117 27.32 -25.68 -3.04
N GLY A 118 26.72 -25.30 -1.90
CA GLY A 118 26.95 -25.95 -0.61
C GLY A 118 28.39 -25.85 -0.07
N ARG A 119 29.22 -24.91 -0.56
CA ARG A 119 30.51 -24.57 0.07
C ARG A 119 30.33 -23.65 1.27
N SER A 120 29.38 -23.98 2.13
CA SER A 120 29.17 -23.25 3.37
C SER A 120 30.29 -23.61 4.36
N GLY A 121 31.15 -22.64 4.69
CA GLY A 121 32.16 -22.78 5.76
C GLY A 121 33.64 -22.68 5.36
N GLY A 122 33.97 -22.24 4.15
CA GLY A 122 35.36 -21.89 3.78
C GLY A 122 35.66 -20.38 3.91
N PRO A 123 36.93 -19.97 4.08
CA PRO A 123 37.33 -18.57 3.89
C PRO A 123 37.13 -18.22 2.40
N GLY A 124 36.07 -17.47 2.10
CA GLY A 124 35.59 -17.23 0.74
C GLY A 124 34.15 -17.69 0.47
N ASP A 125 33.36 -17.95 1.51
CA ASP A 125 31.93 -18.20 1.35
C ASP A 125 31.25 -16.94 0.77
N LEU A 126 30.75 -17.06 -0.45
CA LEU A 126 30.12 -15.96 -1.19
C LEU A 126 28.70 -15.70 -0.69
N LEU A 127 28.06 -16.68 -0.05
CA LEU A 127 26.67 -16.61 0.33
C LEU A 127 26.39 -15.50 1.37
N PRO A 128 27.13 -15.38 2.49
CA PRO A 128 26.94 -14.29 3.44
C PRO A 128 27.10 -12.90 2.81
N LEU A 129 28.08 -12.75 1.91
CA LEU A 129 28.34 -11.50 1.22
C LEU A 129 27.20 -11.11 0.27
N LEU A 130 26.66 -12.08 -0.48
CA LEU A 130 25.50 -11.84 -1.36
C LEU A 130 24.23 -11.51 -0.56
N GLU A 131 24.03 -12.14 0.60
CA GLU A 131 22.91 -11.80 1.49
C GLU A 131 23.06 -10.40 2.07
N MET A 132 24.27 -10.01 2.49
CA MET A 132 24.57 -8.66 2.94
C MET A 132 24.35 -7.63 1.84
N LEU A 133 24.79 -7.92 0.61
CA LEU A 133 24.57 -7.07 -0.55
C LEU A 133 23.08 -6.89 -0.84
N ARG A 134 22.29 -7.98 -0.82
CA ARG A 134 20.83 -7.93 -1.00
C ARG A 134 20.17 -7.03 0.03
N ASP A 135 20.52 -7.22 1.30
CA ASP A 135 19.89 -6.50 2.39
C ASP A 135 20.26 -5.01 2.35
N GLU A 136 21.50 -4.68 1.98
CA GLU A 136 21.95 -3.30 1.80
C GLU A 136 21.31 -2.63 0.56
N VAL A 137 21.18 -3.32 -0.57
CA VAL A 137 20.45 -2.79 -1.74
C VAL A 137 19.00 -2.46 -1.37
N LEU A 138 18.31 -3.37 -0.65
CA LEU A 138 16.96 -3.12 -0.19
C LEU A 138 16.89 -1.94 0.80
N SER A 139 17.90 -1.79 1.66
CA SER A 139 18.03 -0.65 2.57
C SER A 139 18.17 0.68 1.81
N GLN A 140 19.05 0.74 0.82
CA GLN A 140 19.29 1.94 0.01
C GLN A 140 18.07 2.34 -0.83
N VAL A 141 17.35 1.35 -1.37
CA VAL A 141 16.08 1.58 -2.05
C VAL A 141 15.03 2.10 -1.06
N ALA A 142 14.96 1.53 0.15
CA ALA A 142 14.03 1.98 1.19
C ALA A 142 14.29 3.43 1.62
N LEU A 143 15.55 3.87 1.67
CA LEU A 143 15.91 5.25 2.01
C LEU A 143 15.39 6.27 0.98
N ARG A 144 15.27 5.87 -0.29
CA ARG A 144 14.73 6.71 -1.38
C ARG A 144 13.20 6.76 -1.44
N LEU A 145 12.50 5.92 -0.68
CA LEU A 145 11.05 5.98 -0.62
C LEU A 145 10.57 7.30 0.02
N PRO A 146 9.40 7.83 -0.39
CA PRO A 146 8.79 8.99 0.27
C PRO A 146 8.66 8.77 1.79
N PRO A 147 8.78 9.83 2.62
CA PRO A 147 8.72 9.72 4.07
C PRO A 147 7.53 8.91 4.60
N ALA A 148 6.34 9.12 4.03
CA ALA A 148 5.13 8.39 4.42
C ALA A 148 5.27 6.88 4.17
N ALA A 149 5.80 6.48 3.01
CA ALA A 149 6.02 5.07 2.67
C ALA A 149 7.08 4.42 3.58
N ARG A 150 8.13 5.16 3.96
CA ARG A 150 9.15 4.68 4.91
C ARG A 150 8.57 4.40 6.30
N VAL A 151 7.72 5.29 6.80
CA VAL A 151 7.05 5.12 8.09
C VAL A 151 6.09 3.94 8.05
N LEU A 152 5.31 3.80 6.97
CA LEU A 152 4.43 2.65 6.78
C LEU A 152 5.23 1.34 6.72
N SER A 153 6.37 1.33 6.01
CA SER A 153 7.27 0.18 5.99
C SER A 153 7.77 -0.17 7.39
N ALA A 154 8.27 0.80 8.16
CA ALA A 154 8.70 0.59 9.54
C ALA A 154 7.56 0.03 10.42
N ALA A 155 6.36 0.61 10.32
CA ALA A 155 5.17 0.15 11.04
C ALA A 155 4.74 -1.28 10.66
N LEU A 156 4.91 -1.67 9.39
CA LEU A 156 4.59 -3.01 8.89
C LEU A 156 5.55 -4.10 9.39
N HIS A 157 6.78 -3.73 9.75
CA HIS A 157 7.74 -4.65 10.37
C HIS A 157 7.45 -4.89 11.86
N CYS A 158 6.69 -4.00 12.52
CA CYS A 158 6.26 -4.18 13.91
C CYS A 158 5.10 -5.18 14.01
N THR A 159 5.35 -6.33 14.64
CA THR A 159 4.29 -7.31 14.96
C THR A 159 3.43 -6.85 16.12
N ASN A 160 4.02 -6.19 17.12
CA ASN A 160 3.31 -5.68 18.29
C ASN A 160 2.58 -4.37 17.97
N LYS A 161 1.34 -4.24 18.46
CA LYS A 161 0.55 -3.02 18.34
C LYS A 161 1.22 -1.83 19.00
N ASP A 162 1.76 -1.99 20.20
CA ASP A 162 2.30 -0.86 20.97
C ASP A 162 3.56 -0.28 20.33
N GLU A 163 4.43 -1.15 19.81
CA GLU A 163 5.61 -0.76 19.04
C GLU A 163 5.21 -0.02 17.75
N ARG A 164 4.23 -0.56 17.02
CA ARG A 164 3.72 0.03 15.79
C ARG A 164 3.14 1.42 16.03
N VAL A 165 2.30 1.56 17.04
CA VAL A 165 1.75 2.86 17.46
C VAL A 165 2.86 3.80 17.92
N GLY A 166 3.89 3.29 18.60
CA GLY A 166 5.08 4.05 18.97
C GLY A 166 5.83 4.64 17.77
N VAL A 167 6.01 3.86 16.70
CA VAL A 167 6.60 4.31 15.44
C VAL A 167 5.75 5.40 14.79
N LEU A 168 4.42 5.18 14.69
CA LEU A 168 3.49 6.15 14.12
C LEU A 168 3.50 7.47 14.90
N ARG A 169 3.44 7.42 16.23
CA ARG A 169 3.51 8.61 17.10
C ARG A 169 4.86 9.33 16.96
N THR A 170 5.96 8.60 16.86
CA THR A 170 7.30 9.18 16.68
C THR A 170 7.37 9.94 15.36
N SER A 171 6.87 9.35 14.28
CA SER A 171 6.78 10.01 12.97
C SER A 171 5.91 11.26 13.00
N MET A 172 4.72 11.18 13.63
CA MET A 172 3.78 12.31 13.74
C MET A 172 4.32 13.47 14.59
N ARG A 173 5.30 13.22 15.47
CA ARG A 173 5.99 14.23 16.28
C ARG A 173 7.24 14.84 15.62
N GLY A 174 7.47 14.54 14.35
CA GLY A 174 8.62 15.06 13.59
C GLY A 174 9.70 14.02 13.27
N GLY A 175 9.53 12.76 13.70
CA GLY A 175 10.46 11.67 13.43
C GLY A 175 11.65 11.61 14.40
N LYS A 176 12.37 10.49 14.38
CA LYS A 176 13.61 10.25 15.14
C LYS A 176 14.39 9.09 14.53
N GLY A 177 15.71 9.25 14.38
CA GLY A 177 16.56 8.22 13.79
C GLY A 177 16.11 7.88 12.37
N ASP A 178 15.87 6.60 12.12
CA ASP A 178 15.48 6.09 10.79
C ASP A 178 14.01 6.33 10.41
N VAL A 179 13.18 6.76 11.38
CA VAL A 179 11.76 7.05 11.18
C VAL A 179 11.59 8.52 10.82
N PRO A 180 11.25 8.87 9.55
CA PRO A 180 11.11 10.25 9.16
C PRO A 180 9.83 10.88 9.71
N GLY A 181 9.82 12.20 9.83
CA GLY A 181 8.65 12.97 10.24
C GLY A 181 7.57 12.98 9.16
N CYS A 182 6.34 12.57 9.51
CA CYS A 182 5.21 12.61 8.59
C CYS A 182 3.92 12.91 9.34
N GLY A 183 3.12 13.86 8.83
CA GLY A 183 1.83 14.21 9.41
C GLY A 183 0.80 13.09 9.23
N ALA A 184 -0.19 13.03 10.13
CA ALA A 184 -1.23 12.01 10.14
C ALA A 184 -2.00 11.92 8.79
N SER A 185 -2.31 13.07 8.19
CA SER A 185 -2.98 13.15 6.89
C SER A 185 -2.16 12.53 5.75
N GLY A 186 -0.83 12.78 5.74
CA GLY A 186 0.08 12.20 4.75
C GLY A 186 0.18 10.68 4.89
N LEU A 187 0.25 10.18 6.13
CA LEU A 187 0.25 8.74 6.40
C LEU A 187 -1.06 8.08 6.01
N ALA A 188 -2.20 8.68 6.35
CA ALA A 188 -3.52 8.17 6.00
C ALA A 188 -3.72 8.11 4.48
N THR A 189 -3.31 9.15 3.77
CA THR A 189 -3.38 9.23 2.30
C THR A 189 -2.49 8.18 1.66
N ALA A 190 -1.23 8.04 2.10
CA ALA A 190 -0.32 7.03 1.57
C ALA A 190 -0.83 5.61 1.83
N ALA A 191 -1.35 5.33 3.03
CA ALA A 191 -1.91 4.02 3.36
C ALA A 191 -3.15 3.71 2.51
N ALA A 192 -4.02 4.71 2.28
CA ALA A 192 -5.17 4.55 1.39
C ALA A 192 -4.74 4.23 -0.05
N GLN A 193 -3.77 4.98 -0.60
CA GLN A 193 -3.26 4.73 -1.95
C GLN A 193 -2.70 3.31 -2.09
N PHE A 194 -1.87 2.85 -1.15
CA PHE A 194 -1.34 1.48 -1.20
C PHE A 194 -2.43 0.41 -1.07
N ILE A 195 -3.48 0.66 -0.29
CA ILE A 195 -4.63 -0.26 -0.20
C ILE A 195 -5.36 -0.30 -1.54
N ASP A 196 -5.63 0.87 -2.14
CA ASP A 196 -6.32 0.97 -3.42
C ASP A 196 -5.51 0.28 -4.54
N ASP A 197 -4.19 0.53 -4.61
CA ASP A 197 -3.28 -0.10 -5.57
C ASP A 197 -3.26 -1.64 -5.42
N MET A 198 -3.25 -2.14 -4.18
CA MET A 198 -3.32 -3.59 -3.92
C MET A 198 -4.69 -4.16 -4.25
N GLU A 199 -5.77 -3.40 -4.04
CA GLU A 199 -7.13 -3.84 -4.32
C GLU A 199 -7.54 -3.73 -5.79
N GLU A 200 -6.88 -2.89 -6.58
CA GLU A 200 -7.09 -2.77 -8.03
C GLU A 200 -6.56 -4.00 -8.78
N GLN A 201 -5.62 -4.73 -8.17
CA GLN A 201 -5.10 -5.97 -8.74
C GLN A 201 -6.18 -7.06 -8.82
N ASP A 202 -6.23 -7.76 -9.96
CA ASP A 202 -7.14 -8.89 -10.19
C ASP A 202 -6.91 -10.01 -9.15
N VAL A 203 -5.63 -10.24 -8.78
CA VAL A 203 -5.22 -11.16 -7.72
C VAL A 203 -4.37 -10.39 -6.69
N ILE A 204 -4.81 -10.36 -5.44
CA ILE A 204 -3.99 -9.78 -4.35
C ILE A 204 -2.81 -10.71 -4.06
N ALA A 205 -1.59 -10.21 -4.27
CA ALA A 205 -0.37 -10.99 -4.05
C ALA A 205 -0.16 -11.38 -2.58
N ASP A 206 -0.45 -10.50 -1.63
CA ASP A 206 -0.35 -10.77 -0.19
C ASP A 206 -1.50 -10.13 0.58
N ARG A 207 -2.50 -10.95 0.95
CA ARG A 207 -3.66 -10.50 1.72
C ARG A 207 -3.33 -10.18 3.16
N ARG A 208 -2.31 -10.82 3.74
CA ARG A 208 -1.89 -10.54 5.13
C ARG A 208 -1.24 -9.16 5.22
N LEU A 209 -0.44 -8.81 4.21
CA LEU A 209 0.10 -7.46 4.08
C LEU A 209 -1.01 -6.43 3.95
N LEU A 210 -2.00 -6.67 3.08
CA LEU A 210 -3.14 -5.76 2.94
C LEU A 210 -3.89 -5.57 4.26
N ALA A 211 -4.19 -6.66 4.97
CA ALA A 211 -4.87 -6.60 6.25
C ALA A 211 -4.08 -5.78 7.28
N ARG A 212 -2.75 -5.97 7.37
CA ARG A 212 -1.88 -5.16 8.25
C ARG A 212 -1.89 -3.68 7.87
N LEU A 213 -1.89 -3.37 6.58
CA LEU A 213 -1.96 -2.01 6.10
C LEU A 213 -3.30 -1.34 6.42
N CYS A 214 -4.42 -2.07 6.28
CA CYS A 214 -5.74 -1.60 6.73
C CYS A 214 -5.75 -1.31 8.24
N LEU A 215 -5.13 -2.16 9.06
CA LEU A 215 -4.99 -1.92 10.50
C LEU A 215 -4.19 -0.65 10.79
N ILE A 216 -3.05 -0.46 10.12
CA ILE A 216 -2.22 0.75 10.27
C ILE A 216 -3.02 2.00 9.90
N ARG A 217 -3.78 1.96 8.80
CA ARG A 217 -4.63 3.09 8.38
C ARG A 217 -5.62 3.49 9.48
N GLU A 218 -6.29 2.51 10.09
CA GLU A 218 -7.22 2.81 11.19
C GLU A 218 -6.49 3.26 12.45
N GLU A 219 -5.30 2.75 12.76
CA GLU A 219 -4.48 3.24 13.86
C GLU A 219 -4.07 4.71 13.67
N VAL A 220 -3.65 5.08 12.46
CA VAL A 220 -3.38 6.48 12.10
C VAL A 220 -4.62 7.34 12.27
N ARG A 221 -5.80 6.85 11.87
CA ARG A 221 -7.09 7.55 12.07
C ARG A 221 -7.40 7.74 13.56
N TRP A 222 -7.22 6.70 14.38
CA TRP A 222 -7.41 6.78 15.83
C TRP A 222 -6.45 7.77 16.48
N LEU A 223 -5.17 7.74 16.10
CA LEU A 223 -4.16 8.69 16.60
C LEU A 223 -4.47 10.13 16.17
N SER A 224 -5.04 10.33 14.98
CA SER A 224 -5.48 11.64 14.51
C SER A 224 -6.62 12.19 15.35
N LEU A 225 -7.58 11.33 15.74
CA LEU A 225 -8.69 11.69 16.63
C LEU A 225 -8.21 11.99 18.05
N GLU A 226 -7.29 11.19 18.59
CA GLU A 226 -6.65 11.42 19.91
C GLU A 226 -5.87 12.75 19.93
N GLY A 227 -5.12 13.04 18.86
CA GLY A 227 -4.43 14.31 18.65
C GLY A 227 -5.38 15.50 18.52
N GLY A 228 -6.53 15.32 17.84
CA GLY A 228 -7.56 16.35 17.74
C GLY A 228 -8.25 16.68 19.07
N PHE A 229 -8.42 15.68 19.94
CA PHE A 229 -9.02 15.87 21.26
C PHE A 229 -8.05 16.56 22.23
N THR A 230 -6.77 16.23 22.17
CA THR A 230 -5.72 16.81 23.04
C THR A 230 -5.17 18.15 22.53
N GLY A 231 -5.31 18.43 21.22
CA GLY A 231 -4.80 19.62 20.54
C GLY A 231 -5.67 20.89 20.68
N GLY A 232 -6.82 20.82 21.36
CA GLY A 232 -7.70 21.97 21.58
C GLY A 232 -7.18 23.01 22.59
N THR A 233 -6.10 22.74 23.30
CA THR A 233 -5.64 23.60 24.41
C THR A 233 -4.12 23.66 24.56
N VAL A 234 -3.34 23.96 23.50
CA VAL A 234 -1.98 24.53 23.69
C VAL A 234 -1.60 25.45 22.53
N GLY A 235 -1.60 26.76 22.79
CA GLY A 235 -0.55 27.66 22.30
C GLY A 235 -0.70 28.24 20.90
N SER A 236 -1.50 29.32 20.78
CA SER A 236 -1.10 30.47 19.99
C SER A 236 0.24 31.00 20.55
N THR A 237 1.34 30.53 19.99
CA THR A 237 2.63 31.24 20.09
C THR A 237 3.11 31.53 18.68
N SER A 238 2.87 32.78 18.30
CA SER A 238 3.61 33.57 17.32
C SER A 238 4.97 33.01 16.91
N SER A 239 5.12 32.63 15.64
CA SER A 239 6.41 32.67 14.95
C SER A 239 6.34 33.75 13.87
N ALA A 240 7.03 34.84 14.15
CA ALA A 240 7.35 35.90 13.22
C ALA A 240 8.31 35.39 12.12
N GLY A 241 8.15 35.94 10.91
CA GLY A 241 9.23 36.17 9.97
C GLY A 241 9.53 35.06 8.97
N GLY A 242 9.11 35.24 7.71
CA GLY A 242 9.56 34.42 6.59
C GLY A 242 8.79 34.70 5.30
N ALA A 243 9.11 35.83 4.67
CA ALA A 243 8.58 36.26 3.39
C ALA A 243 8.92 35.30 2.24
N GLY A 244 8.02 35.15 1.28
CA GLY A 244 8.31 34.45 0.02
C GLY A 244 7.11 33.97 -0.77
N ASP A 245 6.39 34.92 -1.38
CA ASP A 245 6.03 34.86 -2.80
C ASP A 245 5.17 33.69 -3.32
N ARG A 246 3.86 33.95 -3.48
CA ARG A 246 3.20 33.67 -4.77
C ARG A 246 1.87 34.41 -4.93
N ILE A 247 1.96 35.47 -5.72
CA ILE A 247 0.91 36.13 -6.50
C ILE A 247 0.25 35.11 -7.43
N TRP A 248 -1.08 34.92 -7.38
CA TRP A 248 -1.93 34.73 -8.58
C TRP A 248 -3.32 35.32 -8.28
N ALA A 249 -3.82 36.04 -9.27
CA ALA A 249 -4.88 37.02 -9.21
C ALA A 249 -6.29 36.42 -9.08
N ALA A 250 -7.17 37.25 -8.53
CA ALA A 250 -8.62 37.16 -8.64
C ALA A 250 -9.07 37.37 -10.09
N ASP A 251 -10.17 36.70 -10.46
CA ASP A 251 -11.32 37.30 -11.13
C ASP A 251 -12.44 36.26 -11.28
N GLY A 252 -13.69 36.67 -11.06
CA GLY A 252 -14.85 35.99 -11.63
C GLY A 252 -16.07 35.80 -10.73
N ASP A 253 -16.79 36.90 -10.47
CA ASP A 253 -18.18 36.92 -10.02
C ASP A 253 -19.13 36.11 -10.90
N GLY A 254 -20.21 35.56 -10.30
CA GLY A 254 -21.32 34.97 -11.06
C GLY A 254 -22.37 34.26 -10.19
N ALA A 255 -23.24 35.05 -9.55
CA ALA A 255 -24.42 34.61 -8.80
C ALA A 255 -25.64 34.33 -9.75
N PRO A 256 -26.82 33.87 -9.27
CA PRO A 256 -27.52 32.71 -9.81
C PRO A 256 -28.80 33.03 -10.61
N ALA A 257 -29.23 32.10 -11.47
CA ALA A 257 -30.50 32.17 -12.18
C ALA A 257 -31.43 31.01 -11.79
N ALA A 258 -32.66 31.40 -11.48
CA ALA A 258 -33.78 30.58 -11.04
C ALA A 258 -34.66 30.10 -12.20
N GLY A 259 -35.49 29.07 -11.93
CA GLY A 259 -36.63 28.64 -12.76
C GLY A 259 -36.38 27.31 -13.48
N ALA A 260 -37.30 26.36 -13.61
CA ALA A 260 -38.70 26.26 -13.19
C ALA A 260 -39.09 24.77 -13.18
N VAL A 261 -40.06 24.42 -12.35
CA VAL A 261 -40.78 23.13 -12.29
C VAL A 261 -41.79 23.06 -13.45
N PRO A 262 -42.22 21.86 -13.91
CA PRO A 262 -43.62 21.55 -13.60
C PRO A 262 -43.92 20.09 -13.23
N SER A 263 -45.08 20.01 -12.57
CA SER A 263 -45.78 18.92 -11.91
C SER A 263 -46.25 17.74 -12.76
N ALA A 264 -46.37 16.61 -12.05
CA ALA A 264 -47.51 15.67 -11.99
C ALA A 264 -47.83 14.70 -13.15
N SER A 265 -47.74 13.40 -12.86
CA SER A 265 -48.89 12.47 -12.93
C SER A 265 -48.50 11.07 -12.44
N GLY A 266 -49.25 10.52 -11.46
CA GLY A 266 -49.43 9.07 -11.28
C GLY A 266 -50.85 8.68 -11.73
N PRO A 267 -51.42 7.52 -11.35
CA PRO A 267 -50.83 6.24 -10.93
C PRO A 267 -51.45 5.04 -11.71
N LYS A 268 -50.94 3.81 -11.55
CA LYS A 268 -51.78 2.59 -11.38
C LYS A 268 -50.98 1.32 -10.98
N PRO A 269 -51.62 0.34 -10.30
CA PRO A 269 -50.97 -0.67 -9.44
C PRO A 269 -51.02 -2.13 -9.97
N GLN A 270 -50.32 -3.02 -9.24
CA GLN A 270 -50.47 -4.49 -9.04
C GLN A 270 -49.32 -5.39 -9.57
N PRO A 271 -49.11 -6.62 -9.00
CA PRO A 271 -49.59 -7.19 -7.74
C PRO A 271 -48.47 -7.70 -6.81
N SER A 272 -48.90 -7.91 -5.57
CA SER A 272 -48.29 -8.58 -4.42
C SER A 272 -47.50 -9.87 -4.70
N GLN A 273 -46.29 -9.98 -4.16
CA GLN A 273 -45.80 -11.22 -3.55
C GLN A 273 -45.07 -10.89 -2.24
N ALA A 274 -45.59 -11.50 -1.17
CA ALA A 274 -45.09 -11.43 0.18
C ALA A 274 -43.92 -12.43 0.34
N ALA A 275 -42.81 -11.92 0.86
CA ALA A 275 -41.89 -12.67 1.70
C ALA A 275 -41.39 -11.68 2.75
N ASP A 276 -41.75 -11.92 4.01
CA ASP A 276 -41.32 -11.13 5.17
C ASP A 276 -39.80 -11.24 5.34
N GLU A 277 -39.06 -10.20 4.95
CA GLU A 277 -37.65 -9.93 5.29
C GLU A 277 -37.49 -8.55 5.98
N ASP A 278 -38.55 -8.06 6.62
CA ASP A 278 -38.71 -6.64 6.96
C ASP A 278 -38.27 -6.26 8.38
N THR A 279 -37.06 -6.64 8.79
CA THR A 279 -36.45 -6.05 10.02
C THR A 279 -34.96 -5.75 9.93
N ALA A 280 -34.34 -5.93 8.76
CA ALA A 280 -32.93 -5.59 8.54
C ALA A 280 -32.67 -4.76 7.26
N ALA A 281 -33.72 -4.26 6.62
CA ALA A 281 -33.61 -3.30 5.51
C ALA A 281 -33.27 -1.90 6.03
N PHE A 282 -32.09 -1.75 6.63
CA PHE A 282 -31.47 -0.44 6.81
C PHE A 282 -31.30 0.20 5.43
N PHE A 283 -31.78 1.43 5.28
CA PHE A 283 -31.72 2.23 4.05
C PHE A 283 -30.26 2.54 3.66
N PHE A 284 -29.54 1.56 3.14
CA PHE A 284 -28.22 1.77 2.57
C PHE A 284 -28.39 2.55 1.27
N ARG A 285 -27.84 3.78 1.26
CA ARG A 285 -27.66 4.59 0.05
C ARG A 285 -27.13 3.69 -1.06
N SER A 286 -27.67 3.82 -2.28
CA SER A 286 -27.49 2.93 -3.45
C SER A 286 -26.05 2.66 -3.93
N ASN A 287 -25.04 3.19 -3.24
CA ASN A 287 -23.64 3.15 -3.64
C ASN A 287 -22.77 2.28 -2.71
N VAL A 288 -23.34 1.67 -1.66
CA VAL A 288 -22.58 0.80 -0.76
C VAL A 288 -22.45 -0.60 -1.39
N PRO A 289 -21.24 -1.19 -1.45
CA PRO A 289 -21.06 -2.56 -1.93
C PRO A 289 -21.86 -3.57 -1.10
N GLN A 290 -22.75 -4.31 -1.76
CA GLN A 290 -23.69 -5.24 -1.09
C GLN A 290 -22.99 -6.39 -0.36
N ARG A 291 -21.89 -6.92 -0.92
CA ARG A 291 -21.15 -8.04 -0.32
C ARG A 291 -20.53 -7.71 1.04
N PRO A 292 -19.76 -6.61 1.18
CA PRO A 292 -19.33 -6.14 2.49
C PRO A 292 -20.48 -5.96 3.49
N VAL A 293 -21.63 -5.42 3.08
CA VAL A 293 -22.80 -5.27 3.96
C VAL A 293 -23.34 -6.63 4.43
N ALA A 294 -23.52 -7.58 3.51
CA ALA A 294 -23.95 -8.94 3.86
C ALA A 294 -22.96 -9.62 4.81
N PHE A 295 -21.66 -9.40 4.60
CA PHE A 295 -20.62 -9.89 5.49
C PHE A 295 -20.67 -9.24 6.88
N ILE A 296 -20.90 -7.92 6.97
CA ILE A 296 -21.12 -7.23 8.24
C ILE A 296 -22.32 -7.83 8.97
N ASN A 297 -23.44 -8.07 8.28
CA ASN A 297 -24.63 -8.67 8.88
C ASN A 297 -24.33 -10.07 9.42
N GLN A 298 -23.55 -10.89 8.69
CA GLN A 298 -23.11 -12.19 9.18
C GLN A 298 -22.21 -12.05 10.42
N LEU A 299 -21.28 -11.10 10.43
CA LEU A 299 -20.41 -10.85 11.59
C LEU A 299 -21.18 -10.40 12.83
N VAL A 300 -22.20 -9.56 12.67
CA VAL A 300 -23.05 -9.08 13.75
C VAL A 300 -23.93 -10.21 14.31
N ALA A 301 -24.39 -11.12 13.45
CA ALA A 301 -25.16 -12.29 13.87
C ALA A 301 -24.34 -13.30 14.71
N VAL A 302 -23.01 -13.31 14.58
CA VAL A 302 -22.14 -14.17 15.38
C VAL A 302 -21.90 -13.53 16.75
N SER A 303 -22.50 -14.10 17.80
CA SER A 303 -22.37 -13.63 19.19
C SER A 303 -21.01 -13.94 19.82
N ASP A 304 -20.40 -15.07 19.46
CA ASP A 304 -19.10 -15.49 20.01
C ASP A 304 -17.94 -14.67 19.41
N PRO A 305 -17.13 -13.97 20.23
CA PRO A 305 -16.00 -13.19 19.74
C PRO A 305 -14.94 -14.05 19.05
N VAL A 306 -14.72 -15.29 19.50
CA VAL A 306 -13.69 -16.16 18.90
C VAL A 306 -14.13 -16.60 17.50
N ALA A 307 -15.39 -17.04 17.35
CA ALA A 307 -15.98 -17.34 16.06
C ALA A 307 -15.97 -16.13 15.11
N ARG A 308 -16.24 -14.92 15.63
CA ARG A 308 -16.19 -13.68 14.82
C ARG A 308 -14.79 -13.40 14.30
N VAL A 309 -13.76 -13.56 15.13
CA VAL A 309 -12.36 -13.42 14.72
C VAL A 309 -11.98 -14.50 13.71
N GLY A 310 -12.43 -15.74 13.89
CA GLY A 310 -12.24 -16.81 12.92
C GLY A 310 -12.85 -16.49 11.56
N LEU A 311 -14.06 -15.91 11.55
CA LEU A 311 -14.76 -15.50 10.34
C LEU A 311 -14.05 -14.35 9.62
N LEU A 312 -13.58 -13.34 10.36
CA LEU A 312 -12.74 -12.26 9.83
C LEU A 312 -11.42 -12.80 9.26
N SER A 313 -10.74 -13.66 10.00
CA SER A 313 -9.47 -14.26 9.58
C SER A 313 -9.65 -15.04 8.28
N ARG A 314 -10.73 -15.81 8.17
CA ARG A 314 -11.08 -16.55 6.96
C ARG A 314 -11.37 -15.61 5.79
N ALA A 315 -12.21 -14.60 5.96
CA ALA A 315 -12.54 -13.67 4.88
C ALA A 315 -11.34 -12.84 4.40
N PHE A 316 -10.36 -12.58 5.26
CA PHE A 316 -9.16 -11.83 4.88
C PHE A 316 -8.05 -12.73 4.32
N CYS A 317 -8.04 -14.03 4.65
CA CYS A 317 -7.05 -14.97 4.12
C CYS A 317 -7.54 -15.74 2.89
N GLU A 318 -8.85 -15.97 2.77
CA GLU A 318 -9.53 -16.75 1.75
C GLU A 318 -10.63 -15.92 1.08
N ASP A 319 -11.10 -16.35 -0.08
CA ASP A 319 -12.28 -15.74 -0.70
C ASP A 319 -13.52 -16.11 0.12
N TRP A 320 -14.17 -15.10 0.68
CA TRP A 320 -15.43 -15.31 1.38
C TRP A 320 -16.56 -15.49 0.36
N ASP A 321 -17.01 -16.74 0.23
CA ASP A 321 -18.13 -17.16 -0.63
C ASP A 321 -19.48 -17.17 0.10
N GLY A 322 -19.67 -16.36 1.14
CA GLY A 322 -20.86 -16.43 1.98
C GLY A 322 -22.18 -16.13 1.25
N ALA A 323 -23.29 -16.15 1.99
CA ALA A 323 -24.67 -16.19 1.48
C ALA A 323 -25.13 -14.97 0.67
N ALA A 324 -24.26 -14.00 0.40
CA ALA A 324 -24.60 -12.86 -0.44
C ALA A 324 -24.86 -13.35 -1.89
N PRO A 325 -26.00 -12.96 -2.50
CA PRO A 325 -26.24 -13.23 -3.91
C PRO A 325 -25.04 -12.76 -4.73
N ARG A 326 -24.55 -13.60 -5.65
CA ARG A 326 -23.54 -13.16 -6.64
C ARG A 326 -24.10 -11.94 -7.33
N GLN A 327 -23.37 -10.83 -7.30
CA GLN A 327 -23.82 -9.62 -7.96
C GLN A 327 -23.95 -9.96 -9.45
N ALA A 328 -25.17 -9.88 -9.98
CA ALA A 328 -25.36 -10.03 -11.40
C ALA A 328 -24.49 -8.96 -12.09
N PRO A 329 -23.72 -9.31 -13.14
CA PRO A 329 -22.94 -8.33 -13.87
C PRO A 329 -23.88 -7.19 -14.26
N GLN A 330 -23.52 -5.96 -13.88
CA GLN A 330 -24.40 -4.79 -13.93
C GLN A 330 -24.86 -4.56 -15.37
N ARG A 331 -26.03 -5.10 -15.70
CA ARG A 331 -26.54 -5.23 -17.07
C ARG A 331 -27.23 -3.91 -17.44
N GLY A 332 -26.45 -2.87 -17.71
CA GLY A 332 -27.02 -1.56 -18.03
C GLY A 332 -26.05 -0.44 -18.41
N MET A 333 -24.73 -0.61 -18.27
CA MET A 333 -23.78 0.38 -18.79
C MET A 333 -23.50 0.13 -20.28
N PRO A 334 -23.53 1.17 -21.14
CA PRO A 334 -23.26 1.02 -22.56
C PRO A 334 -21.87 0.41 -22.78
N ALA A 335 -21.81 -0.54 -23.72
CA ALA A 335 -20.71 -1.47 -23.98
C ALA A 335 -19.33 -0.84 -24.37
N GLY A 336 -19.14 0.47 -24.17
CA GLY A 336 -17.90 1.18 -24.47
C GLY A 336 -17.02 1.48 -23.25
N GLY A 337 -17.52 1.32 -22.02
CA GLY A 337 -16.72 1.49 -20.79
C GLY A 337 -16.25 0.14 -20.27
N GLY A 338 -14.97 -0.19 -20.43
CA GLY A 338 -14.36 -1.45 -20.01
C GLY A 338 -14.23 -1.63 -18.50
N SER A 339 -15.29 -1.39 -17.71
CA SER A 339 -15.29 -1.71 -16.29
C SER A 339 -15.22 -3.23 -16.14
N LYS A 340 -14.06 -3.74 -15.75
CA LYS A 340 -13.88 -5.15 -15.39
C LYS A 340 -14.96 -5.56 -14.38
N PRO A 341 -15.55 -6.77 -14.50
CA PRO A 341 -16.54 -7.24 -13.54
C PRO A 341 -15.95 -7.13 -12.13
N GLN A 342 -16.68 -6.48 -11.22
CA GLN A 342 -16.19 -6.33 -9.86
C GLN A 342 -15.95 -7.73 -9.25
N PRO A 343 -14.78 -7.93 -8.61
CA PRO A 343 -14.45 -9.21 -8.01
C PRO A 343 -15.47 -9.59 -6.93
N ASP A 344 -15.87 -10.85 -6.95
CA ASP A 344 -17.02 -11.38 -6.22
C ASP A 344 -16.76 -11.65 -4.72
N TRP A 345 -15.68 -11.12 -4.14
CA TRP A 345 -15.26 -11.44 -2.77
C TRP A 345 -14.97 -10.18 -1.95
N VAL A 346 -14.96 -10.33 -0.61
CA VAL A 346 -14.82 -9.21 0.33
C VAL A 346 -13.37 -8.75 0.39
N ARG A 347 -13.07 -7.59 -0.19
CA ARG A 347 -11.75 -6.96 -0.07
C ARG A 347 -11.62 -6.20 1.26
N PRO A 348 -10.52 -6.39 2.03
CA PRO A 348 -10.37 -5.79 3.36
C PRO A 348 -10.53 -4.26 3.40
N GLY A 349 -9.94 -3.53 2.46
CA GLY A 349 -10.06 -2.07 2.35
C GLY A 349 -11.48 -1.63 2.04
N ARG A 350 -12.13 -2.23 1.03
CA ARG A 350 -13.56 -1.97 0.72
C ARG A 350 -14.48 -2.30 1.89
N PHE A 351 -14.21 -3.39 2.60
CA PHE A 351 -14.94 -3.76 3.82
C PHE A 351 -14.80 -2.68 4.89
N MET A 352 -13.58 -2.23 5.20
CA MET A 352 -13.36 -1.20 6.21
C MET A 352 -13.99 0.15 5.83
N SER A 353 -13.94 0.53 4.55
CA SER A 353 -14.62 1.74 4.06
C SER A 353 -16.14 1.63 4.17
N THR A 354 -16.69 0.44 3.86
CA THR A 354 -18.12 0.16 4.01
C THR A 354 -18.54 0.21 5.48
N LEU A 355 -17.78 -0.43 6.36
CA LEU A 355 -18.01 -0.41 7.80
C LEU A 355 -18.00 1.01 8.36
N ALA A 356 -17.02 1.83 7.95
CA ALA A 356 -16.96 3.24 8.35
C ALA A 356 -18.19 4.04 7.88
N ALA A 357 -18.66 3.80 6.66
CA ALA A 357 -19.88 4.44 6.14
C ALA A 357 -21.13 3.99 6.91
N VAL A 358 -21.24 2.70 7.25
CA VAL A 358 -22.34 2.16 8.08
C VAL A 358 -22.34 2.83 9.45
N MET A 359 -21.20 2.88 10.13
CA MET A 359 -21.08 3.51 11.46
C MET A 359 -21.42 5.00 11.45
N GLN A 360 -21.05 5.73 10.39
CA GLN A 360 -21.42 7.14 10.23
C GLN A 360 -22.91 7.35 9.97
N GLY A 361 -23.55 6.44 9.21
CA GLY A 361 -24.98 6.48 8.94
C GLY A 361 -25.83 6.29 10.18
N VAL A 362 -25.45 5.34 11.06
CA VAL A 362 -26.20 5.04 12.30
C VAL A 362 -26.19 6.21 13.29
N GLY A 363 -25.15 7.04 13.31
CA GLY A 363 -25.06 8.19 14.22
C GLY A 363 -25.74 9.48 13.73
N GLY A 364 -26.20 9.53 12.47
CA GLY A 364 -26.67 10.76 11.82
C GLY A 364 -28.16 11.07 11.96
N GLU A 365 -28.99 10.13 12.42
CA GLU A 365 -30.46 10.27 12.39
C GLU A 365 -31.08 10.90 13.65
N GLU A 366 -30.35 11.09 14.75
CA GLU A 366 -30.94 11.61 16.01
C GLU A 366 -31.10 13.16 16.08
N GLY A 367 -30.74 13.91 15.04
CA GLY A 367 -30.60 15.39 15.14
C GLY A 367 -31.51 16.28 14.31
N SER A 368 -32.33 15.76 13.40
CA SER A 368 -33.13 16.59 12.48
C SER A 368 -34.64 16.47 12.72
N GLY A 369 -35.06 16.53 13.98
CA GLY A 369 -36.44 16.80 14.38
C GLY A 369 -36.74 18.31 14.34
N GLY A 370 -36.66 18.92 13.17
CA GLY A 370 -36.96 20.34 12.95
C GLY A 370 -38.46 20.61 12.88
N ASP A 371 -39.01 21.00 14.03
CA ASP A 371 -40.02 22.05 14.22
C ASP A 371 -41.21 22.09 13.22
N GLY A 372 -42.20 21.23 13.49
CA GLY A 372 -43.52 21.31 12.88
C GLY A 372 -44.46 22.24 13.64
N GLY A 373 -44.74 23.42 13.07
CA GLY A 373 -46.09 23.98 13.02
C GLY A 373 -46.62 24.71 14.26
N GLY A 374 -46.10 25.90 14.56
CA GLY A 374 -46.83 26.91 15.32
C GLY A 374 -47.82 27.69 14.43
N ALA A 375 -49.12 27.41 14.54
CA ALA A 375 -50.17 28.18 13.89
C ALA A 375 -50.40 29.54 14.61
N PRO A 376 -50.59 30.66 13.89
CA PRO A 376 -50.96 31.92 14.52
C PRO A 376 -52.46 31.95 14.81
N LEU A 377 -52.81 32.05 16.10
CA LEU A 377 -54.14 32.45 16.56
C LEU A 377 -54.42 33.89 16.11
N ARG A 378 -55.58 34.10 15.50
CA ARG A 378 -56.23 35.40 15.33
C ARG A 378 -57.62 35.33 15.95
#